data_AF-A0AA43IHX5-F1
#
_entry.id   AF-A0AA43IHX5-F1
#
_cell.length_a   1.000
_cell.length_b   1.000
_cell.length_c   1.000
_cell.angle_alpha   90.00
_cell.angle_beta   90.00
_cell.angle_gamma   90.00
#
_symmetry.space_group_name_H-M   'P 1'
#
loop_
_entity.id
_entity.type
_entity.pdbx_description
1 polymer ?
#
loop_
_entity_poly.entity_id
_entity_poly.type
_entity_poly.pdbx_seq_one_letter_code
_entity_poly.pdbx_strand_id
1 'polypeptide(L)'
;MKKSLFIFLLSFAVSGAMAQEIQDLEIQYNPNSLNPIPVYEQHYKVRVWRNIDLREKQNKGFFAKNGEISKLIVDAVKSGEITDIYKDDSLSGKIAKGEFMQRLIAEQAQQFPAWDPAADFYSDDIVSYNGRNYRAVQDSRGVTPSEDAVDNWAVTNQGSGLPYAISDMSTIHMMEDIIFDRRRSRLYYDIQAMEVIIPGAKTNTGIDLSLGWFKYKDLEKLFRNNIPKAVWFNRQNTAQNKNFADAILLRLFQGSIYKIQNPDDETLDDTYRGNGRPYYEGVWAREWTDMMLMEKEHNLWEF
;
A
#
# COMPACT_ATOMS: atom_id res chain seq x y z
N MET A 1 -86.85 31.29 2.28
CA MET A 1 -86.35 32.33 1.34
C MET A 1 -84.87 32.09 1.07
N LYS A 2 -84.50 31.96 -0.22
CA LYS A 2 -83.22 32.21 -0.92
C LYS A 2 -81.85 32.14 -0.16
N LYS A 3 -80.94 31.30 -0.70
CA LYS A 3 -79.50 31.52 -1.10
C LYS A 3 -78.52 32.08 -0.02
N SER A 4 -77.23 31.76 0.14
CA SER A 4 -76.17 30.95 -0.51
C SER A 4 -74.81 31.23 0.22
N LEU A 5 -73.76 30.40 0.02
CA LEU A 5 -72.28 30.65 0.16
C LEU A 5 -71.68 30.82 1.60
N PHE A 6 -70.47 30.35 2.02
CA PHE A 6 -69.41 29.40 1.61
C PHE A 6 -68.24 29.51 2.66
N ILE A 7 -67.32 28.52 2.75
CA ILE A 7 -65.88 28.59 3.20
C ILE A 7 -65.65 28.64 4.74
N PHE A 8 -64.80 27.85 5.43
CA PHE A 8 -63.66 26.96 5.13
C PHE A 8 -63.58 25.87 6.23
N LEU A 9 -63.35 24.60 5.88
CA LEU A 9 -62.90 23.57 6.84
C LEU A 9 -61.61 22.96 6.26
N LEU A 10 -60.50 23.23 6.95
CA LEU A 10 -59.15 22.85 6.53
C LEU A 10 -58.98 21.33 6.70
N SER A 11 -58.68 20.68 5.58
CA SER A 11 -58.41 19.25 5.42
C SER A 11 -57.16 18.79 6.18
N PHE A 12 -57.30 17.79 7.04
CA PHE A 12 -56.20 16.91 7.46
C PHE A 12 -56.44 15.52 6.86
N ALA A 13 -56.09 15.37 5.58
CA ALA A 13 -56.01 14.07 4.93
C ALA A 13 -54.64 13.47 5.22
N VAL A 14 -54.53 12.68 6.30
CA VAL A 14 -53.42 11.72 6.48
C VAL A 14 -53.82 10.48 5.69
N SER A 15 -53.68 10.56 4.37
CA SER A 15 -53.60 9.36 3.54
C SER A 15 -52.31 8.64 3.93
N GLY A 16 -52.45 7.41 4.42
CA GLY A 16 -51.33 6.50 4.62
C GLY A 16 -50.56 6.35 3.32
N ALA A 17 -49.44 7.07 3.23
CA ALA A 17 -48.38 6.73 2.31
C ALA A 17 -47.88 5.35 2.77
N MET A 18 -48.01 4.39 1.85
CA MET A 18 -47.38 3.09 1.93
C MET A 18 -45.96 3.27 2.48
N ALA A 19 -45.75 2.84 3.72
CA ALA A 19 -44.43 2.54 4.23
C ALA A 19 -43.95 1.35 3.42
N GLN A 20 -43.41 1.63 2.24
CA GLN A 20 -42.61 0.69 1.50
C GLN A 20 -41.44 0.38 2.43
N GLU A 21 -41.42 -0.85 2.92
CA GLU A 21 -40.36 -1.39 3.76
C GLU A 21 -39.02 -0.89 3.24
N ILE A 22 -38.29 -0.24 4.15
CA ILE A 22 -36.87 0.05 4.01
C ILE A 22 -36.20 -1.32 4.01
N GLN A 23 -36.26 -1.99 2.86
CA GLN A 23 -35.46 -3.16 2.55
C GLN A 23 -34.05 -2.59 2.43
N ASP A 24 -33.28 -2.77 3.49
CA ASP A 24 -31.83 -2.68 3.60
C ASP A 24 -31.15 -1.85 2.50
N LEU A 25 -30.61 -0.68 2.86
CA LEU A 25 -29.63 0.04 2.04
C LEU A 25 -28.37 -0.83 1.91
N GLU A 26 -28.46 -1.89 1.12
CA GLU A 26 -27.35 -2.72 0.68
C GLU A 26 -26.33 -1.79 0.02
N ILE A 27 -25.06 -1.93 0.39
CA ILE A 27 -23.97 -1.16 -0.21
C ILE A 27 -23.92 -1.54 -1.69
N GLN A 28 -24.59 -0.74 -2.52
CA GLN A 28 -24.75 -1.03 -3.95
C GLN A 28 -23.43 -0.94 -4.71
N TYR A 29 -22.45 -0.22 -4.18
CA TYR A 29 -21.16 0.05 -4.81
C TYR A 29 -20.00 -0.17 -3.84
N ASN A 30 -18.89 -0.73 -4.33
CA ASN A 30 -17.68 -0.84 -3.54
C ASN A 30 -17.04 0.56 -3.32
N PRO A 31 -16.91 1.05 -2.06
CA PRO A 31 -16.36 2.37 -1.79
C PRO A 31 -14.87 2.52 -2.15
N ASN A 32 -14.12 1.42 -2.28
CA ASN A 32 -12.69 1.43 -2.59
C ASN A 32 -12.41 1.32 -4.10
N SER A 33 -13.43 1.02 -4.91
CA SER A 33 -13.33 0.84 -6.37
C SER A 33 -13.28 2.16 -7.15
N LEU A 34 -12.27 2.36 -8.01
CA LEU A 34 -12.17 3.56 -8.83
C LEU A 34 -13.38 3.72 -9.78
N ASN A 35 -13.78 2.63 -10.43
CA ASN A 35 -14.89 2.58 -11.36
C ASN A 35 -15.90 1.51 -10.89
N PRO A 36 -16.76 1.82 -9.91
CA PRO A 36 -17.53 0.80 -9.22
C PRO A 36 -18.63 0.22 -10.11
N ILE A 37 -18.63 -1.11 -10.19
CA ILE A 37 -19.71 -1.88 -10.81
C ILE A 37 -20.74 -2.19 -9.72
N PRO A 38 -22.03 -1.87 -9.92
CA PRO A 38 -23.05 -2.18 -8.93
C PRO A 38 -23.11 -3.67 -8.61
N VAL A 39 -23.32 -4.06 -7.35
CA VAL A 39 -23.31 -5.47 -6.91
C VAL A 39 -24.28 -6.34 -7.72
N TYR A 40 -25.46 -5.81 -8.06
CA TYR A 40 -26.47 -6.52 -8.85
C TYR A 40 -26.08 -6.71 -10.34
N GLU A 41 -25.10 -5.95 -10.85
CA GLU A 41 -24.54 -6.13 -12.20
C GLU A 41 -23.36 -7.13 -12.20
N GLN A 42 -22.88 -7.55 -11.04
CA GLN A 42 -21.77 -8.50 -10.91
C GLN A 42 -22.31 -9.92 -11.03
N HIS A 43 -22.03 -10.59 -12.15
CA HIS A 43 -22.42 -11.98 -12.34
C HIS A 43 -21.45 -12.94 -11.64
N TYR A 44 -20.16 -12.63 -11.72
CA TYR A 44 -19.10 -13.36 -11.05
C TYR A 44 -18.09 -12.38 -10.48
N LYS A 45 -17.60 -12.66 -9.27
CA LYS A 45 -16.57 -11.88 -8.61
C LYS A 45 -15.59 -12.82 -7.91
N VAL A 46 -14.29 -12.56 -8.08
CA VAL A 46 -13.23 -13.18 -7.27
C VAL A 46 -12.21 -12.14 -6.89
N ARG A 47 -11.81 -12.12 -5.63
CA ARG A 47 -10.71 -11.27 -5.16
C ARG A 47 -9.39 -12.02 -5.28
N VAL A 48 -8.39 -11.35 -5.83
CA VAL A 48 -7.04 -11.90 -5.99
C VAL A 48 -6.00 -10.91 -5.48
N TRP A 49 -4.88 -11.44 -5.02
CA TRP A 49 -3.73 -10.66 -4.61
C TRP A 49 -2.55 -11.02 -5.49
N ARG A 50 -1.97 -10.01 -6.13
CA ARG A 50 -0.82 -10.14 -7.02
C ARG A 50 0.43 -9.61 -6.34
N ASN A 51 1.52 -10.35 -6.50
CA ASN A 51 2.85 -9.93 -6.13
C ASN A 51 3.56 -9.38 -7.36
N ILE A 52 3.94 -8.11 -7.31
CA ILE A 52 4.61 -7.36 -8.38
C ILE A 52 6.03 -7.05 -7.92
N ASP A 53 7.03 -7.74 -8.46
CA ASP A 53 8.43 -7.38 -8.23
C ASP A 53 8.86 -6.31 -9.25
N LEU A 54 9.17 -5.13 -8.74
CA LEU A 54 9.59 -3.95 -9.50
C LEU A 54 10.97 -4.11 -10.16
N ARG A 55 11.75 -5.13 -9.77
CA ARG A 55 13.05 -5.45 -10.39
C ARG A 55 12.91 -6.22 -11.69
N GLU A 56 11.75 -6.82 -11.94
CA GLU A 56 11.49 -7.53 -13.18
C GLU A 56 11.57 -6.60 -14.40
N LYS A 57 11.94 -7.18 -15.54
CA LYS A 57 12.17 -6.43 -16.79
C LYS A 57 10.92 -5.68 -17.26
N GLN A 58 9.73 -6.27 -17.09
CA GLN A 58 8.46 -5.65 -17.47
C GLN A 58 8.09 -4.51 -16.51
N ASN A 59 8.31 -4.71 -15.21
CA ASN A 59 7.95 -3.74 -14.17
C ASN A 59 8.94 -2.59 -14.02
N LYS A 60 10.11 -2.67 -14.67
CA LYS A 60 11.19 -1.69 -14.53
C LYS A 60 10.76 -0.26 -14.85
N GLY A 61 9.72 -0.06 -15.67
CA GLY A 61 9.15 1.26 -15.95
C GLY A 61 8.57 1.96 -14.72
N PHE A 62 8.12 1.21 -13.70
CA PHE A 62 7.66 1.72 -12.40
C PHE A 62 8.79 1.96 -11.40
N PHE A 63 10.01 1.51 -11.72
CA PHE A 63 11.18 1.51 -10.85
C PHE A 63 12.44 1.94 -11.58
N ALA A 64 12.28 2.98 -12.39
CA ALA A 64 13.38 3.68 -13.02
C ALA A 64 14.13 4.48 -11.95
N LYS A 65 15.45 4.62 -12.12
CA LYS A 65 16.28 5.39 -11.18
C LYS A 65 15.75 6.82 -11.07
N ASN A 66 15.54 7.29 -9.84
CA ASN A 66 14.96 8.61 -9.49
C ASN A 66 13.46 8.78 -9.76
N GLY A 67 12.82 7.79 -10.39
CA GLY A 67 11.39 7.76 -10.69
C GLY A 67 10.74 6.50 -10.13
N GLU A 68 11.13 6.08 -8.94
CA GLU A 68 10.59 4.89 -8.29
C GLU A 68 9.21 5.18 -7.70
N ILE A 69 8.23 4.31 -8.00
CA ILE A 69 6.89 4.39 -7.41
C ILE A 69 6.93 4.36 -5.87
N SER A 70 7.82 3.53 -5.29
CA SER A 70 8.02 3.42 -3.85
C SER A 70 8.49 4.73 -3.23
N LYS A 71 9.37 5.48 -3.92
CA LYS A 71 9.82 6.80 -3.49
C LYS A 71 8.65 7.77 -3.40
N LEU A 72 7.84 7.80 -4.45
CA LEU A 72 6.71 8.71 -4.55
C LEU A 72 5.68 8.46 -3.42
N ILE A 73 5.39 7.19 -3.12
CA ILE A 73 4.49 6.80 -2.01
C ILE A 73 5.09 7.20 -0.66
N VAL A 74 6.36 6.91 -0.41
CA VAL A 74 7.03 7.26 0.85
C VAL A 74 7.10 8.78 1.04
N ASP A 75 7.44 9.52 -0.01
CA ASP A 75 7.49 10.99 0.03
C ASP A 75 6.11 11.59 0.29
N ALA A 76 5.05 11.00 -0.27
CA ALA A 76 3.67 11.41 -0.03
C ALA A 76 3.19 11.20 1.42
N VAL A 77 3.59 10.08 2.01
CA VAL A 77 3.33 9.83 3.44
C VAL A 77 4.12 10.81 4.30
N LYS A 78 5.38 11.08 3.95
CA LYS A 78 6.22 12.06 4.65
C LYS A 78 5.69 13.49 4.53
N SER A 79 5.18 13.90 3.37
CA SER A 79 4.56 15.21 3.17
C SER A 79 3.19 15.33 3.82
N GLY A 80 2.50 14.20 4.05
CA GLY A 80 1.13 14.16 4.53
C GLY A 80 0.08 14.31 3.44
N GLU A 81 0.46 14.19 2.16
CA GLU A 81 -0.48 14.13 1.04
C GLU A 81 -1.32 12.84 1.10
N ILE A 82 -0.73 11.74 1.57
CA ILE A 82 -1.45 10.52 1.96
C ILE A 82 -1.49 10.45 3.49
N THR A 83 -2.69 10.54 4.05
CA THR A 83 -2.91 10.43 5.50
C THR A 83 -3.34 9.03 5.93
N ASP A 84 -4.01 8.31 5.03
CA ASP A 84 -4.63 7.03 5.31
C ASP A 84 -3.71 5.88 4.91
N ILE A 85 -3.08 5.29 5.92
CA ILE A 85 -2.23 4.09 5.80
C ILE A 85 -2.94 2.98 6.56
N TYR A 86 -3.00 1.79 5.98
CA TYR A 86 -3.70 0.65 6.55
C TYR A 86 -2.71 -0.47 6.91
N LYS A 87 -3.04 -1.22 7.95
CA LYS A 87 -2.22 -2.34 8.42
C LYS A 87 -2.33 -3.55 7.52
N ASP A 88 -3.54 -3.83 7.10
CA ASP A 88 -3.91 -5.04 6.38
C ASP A 88 -4.74 -4.68 5.13
N ASP A 89 -4.85 -5.64 4.22
CA ASP A 89 -5.60 -5.57 2.96
C ASP A 89 -7.11 -5.33 3.14
N SER A 90 -7.65 -5.62 4.33
CA SER A 90 -9.04 -5.30 4.70
C SER A 90 -9.34 -3.79 4.77
N LEU A 91 -8.32 -2.93 4.76
CA LEU A 91 -8.45 -1.46 4.81
C LEU A 91 -9.24 -0.95 6.04
N SER A 92 -9.22 -1.70 7.14
CA SER A 92 -9.99 -1.39 8.36
C SER A 92 -9.11 -0.80 9.48
N GLY A 93 -7.92 -1.37 9.71
CA GLY A 93 -6.97 -0.90 10.72
C GLY A 93 -6.03 0.16 10.16
N LYS A 94 -6.11 1.41 10.65
CA LYS A 94 -5.18 2.48 10.25
C LYS A 94 -3.87 2.43 11.04
N ILE A 95 -2.77 2.69 10.34
CA ILE A 95 -1.44 2.86 10.92
C ILE A 95 -1.17 4.36 11.10
N ALA A 96 -0.58 4.74 12.23
CA ALA A 96 -0.13 6.11 12.43
C ALA A 96 1.14 6.38 11.61
N LYS A 97 1.27 7.60 11.07
CA LYS A 97 2.47 8.01 10.32
C LYS A 97 3.79 7.73 11.05
N GLY A 98 3.81 7.89 12.38
CA GLY A 98 4.99 7.59 13.20
C GLY A 98 5.40 6.12 13.12
N GLU A 99 4.44 5.20 13.14
CA GLU A 99 4.69 3.76 13.02
C GLU A 99 5.16 3.38 11.62
N PHE A 100 4.58 3.97 10.57
CA PHE A 100 5.08 3.81 9.19
C PHE A 100 6.54 4.26 9.07
N MET A 101 6.89 5.41 9.66
CA MET A 101 8.25 5.92 9.67
C MET A 101 9.21 5.03 10.47
N GLN A 102 8.75 4.36 11.53
CA GLN A 102 9.54 3.36 12.25
C GLN A 102 9.81 2.13 11.39
N ARG A 103 8.82 1.66 10.63
CA ARG A 103 8.98 0.51 9.70
C ARG A 103 9.96 0.79 8.55
N LEU A 104 10.18 2.06 8.22
CA LEU A 104 11.19 2.46 7.23
C LEU A 104 12.63 2.41 7.75
N ILE A 105 12.85 2.14 9.04
CA ILE A 105 14.18 2.09 9.65
C ILE A 105 14.67 0.63 9.67
N ALA A 106 15.78 0.35 8.98
CA ALA A 106 16.36 -0.99 8.82
C ALA A 106 17.11 -1.48 10.06
N GLU A 107 17.85 -0.58 10.71
CA GLU A 107 18.51 -0.83 11.97
C GLU A 107 17.97 0.14 13.00
N GLN A 108 17.42 -0.38 14.10
CA GLN A 108 16.95 0.49 15.17
C GLN A 108 18.10 1.34 15.69
N ALA A 109 17.79 2.59 16.01
CA ALA A 109 18.77 3.49 16.62
C ALA A 109 19.27 2.84 17.92
N GLN A 110 20.57 2.52 17.97
CA GLN A 110 21.18 2.09 19.21
C GLN A 110 21.18 3.30 20.15
N GLN A 111 20.45 3.19 21.28
CA GLN A 111 20.48 4.23 22.29
C GLN A 111 21.85 4.23 22.97
N PHE A 112 22.61 5.28 22.71
CA PHE A 112 23.83 5.56 23.44
C PHE A 112 23.51 6.37 24.69
N PRO A 113 24.30 6.21 25.77
CA PRO A 113 24.16 7.01 26.98
C PRO A 113 24.15 8.51 26.63
N ALA A 114 23.26 9.26 27.27
CA ALA A 114 23.27 10.71 27.15
C ALA A 114 24.59 11.25 27.72
N TRP A 115 25.16 12.28 27.08
CA TRP A 115 26.37 12.91 27.59
C TRP A 115 26.13 13.48 29.00
N ASP A 116 26.98 13.08 29.94
CA ASP A 116 27.01 13.58 31.32
C ASP A 116 28.33 14.33 31.57
N PRO A 117 28.30 15.61 31.98
CA PRO A 117 29.52 16.37 32.29
C PRO A 117 30.37 15.77 33.41
N ALA A 118 29.79 14.94 34.29
CA ALA A 118 30.50 14.35 35.43
C ALA A 118 31.21 13.04 35.09
N ALA A 119 30.88 12.41 33.97
CA ALA A 119 31.43 11.14 33.52
C ALA A 119 32.80 11.32 32.83
N ASP A 120 33.65 10.30 32.99
CA ASP A 120 34.90 10.17 32.25
C ASP A 120 34.62 9.41 30.95
N PHE A 121 35.03 9.97 29.81
CA PHE A 121 34.87 9.34 28.49
C PHE A 121 36.24 8.93 27.96
N TYR A 122 36.32 7.72 27.43
CA TYR A 122 37.52 7.18 26.82
C TYR A 122 37.42 7.23 25.30
N SER A 123 38.56 7.20 24.62
CA SER A 123 38.61 7.07 23.16
C SER A 123 37.66 5.97 22.65
N ASP A 124 36.93 6.27 21.58
CA ASP A 124 35.88 5.45 20.95
C ASP A 124 34.54 5.29 21.71
N ASP A 125 34.39 5.86 22.91
CA ASP A 125 33.09 5.92 23.57
C ASP A 125 32.09 6.75 22.75
N ILE A 126 30.83 6.31 22.72
CA ILE A 126 29.75 6.98 21.98
C ILE A 126 28.71 7.50 22.96
N VAL A 127 28.39 8.79 22.84
CA VAL A 127 27.36 9.47 23.62
C VAL A 127 26.34 10.16 22.73
N SER A 128 25.13 10.33 23.22
CA SER A 128 24.10 11.13 22.58
C SER A 128 24.01 12.52 23.23
N TYR A 129 24.03 13.59 22.43
CA TYR A 129 23.87 14.97 22.88
C TYR A 129 23.10 15.77 21.83
N ASN A 130 22.07 16.53 22.24
CA ASN A 130 21.20 17.33 21.36
C ASN A 130 20.66 16.57 20.12
N GLY A 131 20.35 15.28 20.27
CA GLY A 131 19.79 14.45 19.20
C GLY A 131 20.81 13.98 18.15
N ARG A 132 22.11 14.15 18.42
CA ARG A 132 23.21 13.62 17.59
C ARG A 132 24.11 12.72 18.42
N ASN A 133 24.75 11.77 17.76
CA ASN A 133 25.71 10.88 18.40
C ASN A 133 27.12 11.40 18.15
N TYR A 134 27.94 11.40 19.19
CA TYR A 134 29.33 11.84 19.15
C TYR A 134 30.22 10.69 19.63
N ARG A 135 31.32 10.46 18.92
CA ARG A 135 32.38 9.54 19.32
C ARG A 135 33.51 10.34 19.96
N ALA A 136 33.98 9.90 21.12
CA ALA A 136 35.16 10.46 21.76
C ALA A 136 36.42 10.15 20.94
N VAL A 137 37.18 11.18 20.56
CA VAL A 137 38.43 11.06 19.80
C VAL A 137 39.63 10.86 20.73
N GLN A 138 39.52 11.38 21.95
CA GLN A 138 40.51 11.26 23.01
C GLN A 138 39.81 11.21 24.36
N ASP A 139 40.54 10.77 25.38
CA ASP A 139 40.06 10.73 26.75
C ASP A 139 39.73 12.14 27.23
N SER A 140 38.50 12.36 27.67
CA SER A 140 38.04 13.68 28.08
C SER A 140 37.00 13.61 29.20
N ARG A 141 36.92 14.68 29.99
CA ARG A 141 35.93 14.85 31.05
C ARG A 141 35.35 16.26 30.99
N GLY A 142 34.03 16.36 31.05
CA GLY A 142 33.33 17.65 31.12
C GLY A 142 33.40 18.53 29.86
N VAL A 143 33.99 18.06 28.76
CA VAL A 143 33.97 18.77 27.47
C VAL A 143 32.66 18.48 26.77
N THR A 144 31.86 19.52 26.52
CA THR A 144 30.57 19.40 25.85
C THR A 144 30.72 18.96 24.38
N PRO A 145 30.00 17.93 23.91
CA PRO A 145 30.01 17.53 22.50
C PRO A 145 29.49 18.66 21.61
N SER A 146 30.30 19.10 20.66
CA SER A 146 29.96 20.13 19.67
C SER A 146 30.74 19.86 18.38
N GLU A 147 30.25 20.37 17.25
CA GLU A 147 30.99 20.37 15.98
C GLU A 147 32.30 21.18 16.07
N ASP A 148 32.37 22.14 16.99
CA ASP A 148 33.56 22.98 17.22
C ASP A 148 34.61 22.29 18.10
N ALA A 149 34.23 21.23 18.83
CA ALA A 149 35.10 20.51 19.77
C ALA A 149 35.79 19.31 19.11
N VAL A 150 36.29 19.49 17.88
CA VAL A 150 36.83 18.43 17.01
C VAL A 150 37.97 17.61 17.62
N ASP A 151 38.73 18.20 18.54
CA ASP A 151 39.83 17.51 19.23
C ASP A 151 39.33 16.44 20.21
N ASN A 152 38.10 16.57 20.71
CA ASN A 152 37.52 15.68 21.73
C ASN A 152 36.38 14.83 21.18
N TRP A 153 35.60 15.37 20.24
CA TRP A 153 34.37 14.75 19.75
C TRP A 153 34.31 14.76 18.23
N ALA A 154 33.98 13.61 17.66
CA ALA A 154 33.65 13.46 16.24
C ALA A 154 32.17 13.09 16.09
N VAL A 155 31.44 13.78 15.22
CA VAL A 155 30.05 13.41 14.90
C VAL A 155 30.05 12.03 14.27
N THR A 156 29.25 11.11 14.82
CA THR A 156 29.09 9.76 14.29
C THR A 156 27.63 9.48 13.97
N ASN A 157 27.39 8.80 12.85
CA ASN A 157 26.06 8.27 12.50
C ASN A 157 25.84 6.86 13.06
N GLN A 158 26.82 6.30 13.80
CA GLN A 158 26.62 5.03 14.50
C GLN A 158 25.44 5.18 15.46
N GLY A 159 24.54 4.19 15.47
CA GLY A 159 23.27 4.17 16.20
C GLY A 159 22.25 5.25 15.83
N SER A 160 22.48 6.05 14.77
CA SER A 160 21.37 6.71 14.08
C SER A 160 20.71 5.67 13.20
N GLY A 161 19.44 5.33 13.46
CA GLY A 161 18.78 4.24 12.75
C GLY A 161 18.88 4.43 11.24
N LEU A 162 19.46 3.45 10.54
CA LEU A 162 19.69 3.52 9.09
C LEU A 162 18.36 3.27 8.38
N PRO A 163 17.81 4.22 7.61
CA PRO A 163 16.59 3.99 6.86
C PRO A 163 16.87 3.03 5.69
N TYR A 164 15.88 2.21 5.33
CA TYR A 164 15.91 1.43 4.11
C TYR A 164 16.08 2.35 2.90
N ALA A 165 16.93 1.94 1.96
CA ALA A 165 17.04 2.66 0.69
C ALA A 165 15.75 2.43 -0.12
N ILE A 166 15.37 3.44 -0.91
CA ILE A 166 14.22 3.34 -1.84
C ILE A 166 14.38 2.13 -2.78
N SER A 167 15.63 1.83 -3.18
CA SER A 167 15.95 0.70 -4.05
C SER A 167 15.65 -0.66 -3.41
N ASP A 168 15.58 -0.74 -2.08
CA ASP A 168 15.26 -1.96 -1.36
C ASP A 168 13.73 -2.18 -1.26
N MET A 169 12.92 -1.15 -1.47
CA MET A 169 11.45 -1.23 -1.52
C MET A 169 10.97 -1.68 -2.91
N SER A 170 11.30 -2.92 -3.26
CA SER A 170 11.16 -3.43 -4.63
C SER A 170 9.90 -4.26 -4.88
N THR A 171 9.10 -4.55 -3.87
CA THR A 171 7.95 -5.46 -4.00
C THR A 171 6.67 -4.71 -3.71
N ILE A 172 5.64 -4.91 -4.54
CA ILE A 172 4.29 -4.39 -4.33
C ILE A 172 3.30 -5.55 -4.30
N HIS A 173 2.49 -5.61 -3.26
CA HIS A 173 1.27 -6.42 -3.33
C HIS A 173 0.12 -5.56 -3.83
N MET A 174 -0.69 -6.12 -4.71
CA MET A 174 -1.88 -5.48 -5.27
C MET A 174 -3.09 -6.36 -5.00
N MET A 175 -4.12 -5.78 -4.40
CA MET A 175 -5.42 -6.43 -4.22
C MET A 175 -6.37 -5.93 -5.31
N GLU A 176 -6.88 -6.85 -6.12
CA GLU A 176 -7.85 -6.56 -7.18
C GLU A 176 -9.08 -7.48 -7.10
N ASP A 177 -10.24 -6.92 -7.43
CA ASP A 177 -11.47 -7.66 -7.64
C ASP A 177 -11.62 -7.93 -9.14
N ILE A 178 -11.62 -9.19 -9.55
CA ILE A 178 -11.95 -9.62 -10.90
C ILE A 178 -13.46 -9.77 -10.97
N ILE A 179 -14.12 -8.94 -11.78
CA ILE A 179 -15.57 -8.86 -11.86
C ILE A 179 -16.02 -9.12 -13.30
N PHE A 180 -16.93 -10.07 -13.48
CA PHE A 180 -17.67 -10.25 -14.73
C PHE A 180 -18.97 -9.45 -14.68
N ASP A 181 -19.04 -8.37 -15.47
CA ASP A 181 -20.22 -7.52 -15.60
C ASP A 181 -21.27 -8.22 -16.48
N ARG A 182 -22.45 -8.49 -15.90
CA ARG A 182 -23.58 -9.12 -16.57
C ARG A 182 -24.13 -8.28 -17.73
N ARG A 183 -24.16 -6.96 -17.57
CA ARG A 183 -24.79 -6.06 -18.55
C ARG A 183 -23.93 -5.87 -19.79
N ARG A 184 -22.62 -5.79 -19.60
CA ARG A 184 -21.67 -5.55 -20.69
C ARG A 184 -21.04 -6.84 -21.22
N SER A 185 -21.27 -7.97 -20.55
CA SER A 185 -20.60 -9.25 -20.80
C SER A 185 -19.11 -9.00 -20.99
N ARG A 186 -18.47 -8.41 -19.98
CA ARG A 186 -17.04 -8.09 -20.00
C ARG A 186 -16.45 -8.28 -18.63
N LEU A 187 -15.20 -8.69 -18.62
CA LEU A 187 -14.42 -8.79 -17.41
C LEU A 187 -13.71 -7.48 -17.12
N TYR A 188 -13.78 -7.05 -15.87
CA TYR A 188 -13.11 -5.87 -15.34
C TYR A 188 -12.20 -6.27 -14.18
N TYR A 189 -10.99 -5.70 -14.20
CA TYR A 189 -10.05 -5.76 -13.10
C TYR A 189 -10.19 -4.48 -12.29
N ASP A 190 -10.71 -4.58 -11.08
CA ASP A 190 -10.98 -3.45 -10.21
C ASP A 190 -10.02 -3.45 -9.02
N ILE A 191 -8.96 -2.64 -9.14
CA ILE A 191 -7.90 -2.52 -8.14
C ILE A 191 -8.42 -1.76 -6.92
N GLN A 192 -8.30 -2.38 -5.76
CA GLN A 192 -8.80 -1.83 -4.50
C GLN A 192 -7.69 -1.17 -3.68
N ALA A 193 -6.56 -1.87 -3.55
CA ALA A 193 -5.48 -1.47 -2.66
C ALA A 193 -4.11 -1.94 -3.18
N MET A 194 -3.06 -1.23 -2.78
CA MET A 194 -1.68 -1.62 -3.00
C MET A 194 -0.87 -1.48 -1.73
N GLU A 195 0.10 -2.35 -1.55
CA GLU A 195 1.03 -2.42 -0.43
C GLU A 195 2.45 -2.27 -0.93
N VAL A 196 3.30 -1.55 -0.20
CA VAL A 196 4.73 -1.49 -0.50
C VAL A 196 5.49 -2.35 0.51
N ILE A 197 6.38 -3.19 0.00
CA ILE A 197 7.08 -4.21 0.78
C ILE A 197 8.58 -4.12 0.54
N ILE A 198 9.31 -4.35 1.62
CA ILE A 198 10.75 -4.60 1.58
C ILE A 198 10.94 -6.12 1.65
N PRO A 199 11.52 -6.75 0.61
CA PRO A 199 11.70 -8.18 0.58
C PRO A 199 12.70 -8.61 1.67
N GLY A 200 12.49 -9.80 2.22
CA GLY A 200 13.26 -10.37 3.33
C GLY A 200 14.75 -10.43 3.05
N ALA A 201 15.15 -10.58 1.79
CA ALA A 201 16.55 -10.52 1.33
C ALA A 201 17.28 -9.20 1.65
N LYS A 202 16.54 -8.14 1.97
CA LYS A 202 17.07 -6.82 2.37
C LYS A 202 16.90 -6.53 3.85
N THR A 203 16.10 -7.32 4.54
CA THR A 203 15.86 -7.17 5.98
C THR A 203 16.87 -7.99 6.78
N ASN A 204 17.21 -7.53 7.97
CA ASN A 204 18.09 -8.29 8.88
C ASN A 204 17.42 -9.56 9.43
N THR A 205 16.08 -9.62 9.43
CA THR A 205 15.29 -10.76 9.91
C THR A 205 15.09 -11.85 8.86
N GLY A 206 15.35 -11.55 7.58
CA GLY A 206 15.06 -12.46 6.46
C GLY A 206 13.57 -12.61 6.13
N ILE A 207 12.70 -11.78 6.73
CA ILE A 207 11.24 -11.83 6.56
C ILE A 207 10.79 -10.59 5.80
N ASP A 208 9.85 -10.76 4.86
CA ASP A 208 9.25 -9.64 4.13
C ASP A 208 8.61 -8.65 5.11
N LEU A 209 9.00 -7.38 5.01
CA LEU A 209 8.48 -6.31 5.86
C LEU A 209 7.43 -5.50 5.10
N SER A 210 6.19 -5.59 5.57
CA SER A 210 5.08 -4.75 5.10
C SER A 210 5.19 -3.32 5.66
N LEU A 211 5.32 -2.34 4.76
CA LEU A 211 5.30 -0.93 5.16
C LEU A 211 3.87 -0.46 5.46
N GLY A 212 2.91 -0.91 4.67
CA GLY A 212 1.49 -0.62 4.85
C GLY A 212 0.69 -0.67 3.55
N TRP A 213 -0.61 -0.83 3.71
CA TRP A 213 -1.61 -0.85 2.65
C TRP A 213 -2.16 0.54 2.38
N PHE A 214 -2.42 0.83 1.11
CA PHE A 214 -2.94 2.10 0.63
C PHE A 214 -4.13 1.86 -0.29
N LYS A 215 -5.15 2.70 -0.19
CA LYS A 215 -6.28 2.67 -1.12
C LYS A 215 -5.83 3.10 -2.51
N TYR A 216 -6.19 2.33 -3.53
CA TYR A 216 -5.81 2.66 -4.90
C TYR A 216 -6.39 4.00 -5.36
N LYS A 217 -7.59 4.37 -4.91
CA LYS A 217 -8.19 5.68 -5.18
C LYS A 217 -7.32 6.87 -4.77
N ASP A 218 -6.66 6.77 -3.62
CA ASP A 218 -5.86 7.86 -3.10
C ASP A 218 -4.50 7.90 -3.78
N LEU A 219 -3.94 6.72 -4.10
CA LEU A 219 -2.74 6.60 -4.93
C LEU A 219 -2.96 7.13 -6.35
N GLU A 220 -4.13 6.88 -6.95
CA GLU A 220 -4.46 7.36 -8.30
C GLU A 220 -4.47 8.89 -8.35
N LYS A 221 -5.14 9.54 -7.38
CA LYS A 221 -5.13 11.00 -7.24
C LYS A 221 -3.71 11.53 -7.09
N LEU A 222 -2.90 10.85 -6.27
CA LEU A 222 -1.51 11.22 -6.04
C LEU A 222 -0.68 11.16 -7.33
N PHE A 223 -0.82 10.08 -8.11
CA PHE A 223 -0.12 9.92 -9.38
C PHE A 223 -0.57 10.99 -10.39
N ARG A 224 -1.86 11.33 -10.43
CA ARG A 224 -2.38 12.39 -11.31
C ARG A 224 -1.91 13.79 -10.90
N ASN A 225 -1.81 14.07 -9.61
CA ASN A 225 -1.33 15.36 -9.12
C ASN A 225 0.18 15.53 -9.36
N ASN A 226 0.94 14.43 -9.27
CA ASN A 226 2.40 14.44 -9.37
C ASN A 226 2.94 13.99 -10.74
N ILE A 227 2.37 14.53 -11.84
CA ILE A 227 2.77 14.22 -13.23
C ILE A 227 4.30 14.18 -13.47
N PRO A 228 5.13 15.13 -13.00
CA PRO A 228 6.56 15.11 -13.32
C PRO A 228 7.35 14.00 -12.59
N LYS A 229 6.83 13.50 -11.46
CA LYS A 229 7.47 12.44 -10.67
C LYS A 229 6.86 11.06 -10.95
N ALA A 230 5.58 11.01 -11.29
CA ALA A 230 4.81 9.80 -11.51
C ALA A 230 4.87 9.34 -12.98
N VAL A 231 6.08 9.13 -13.51
CA VAL A 231 6.27 8.77 -14.93
C VAL A 231 6.68 7.31 -15.04
N TRP A 232 5.82 6.52 -15.69
CA TRP A 232 6.16 5.19 -16.18
C TRP A 232 7.06 5.31 -17.41
N PHE A 233 8.30 4.84 -17.27
CA PHE A 233 9.29 4.89 -18.32
C PHE A 233 9.17 3.70 -19.26
N ASN A 234 8.83 3.99 -20.52
CA ASN A 234 8.83 2.98 -21.55
C ASN A 234 10.24 2.79 -22.10
N ARG A 235 10.85 1.65 -21.78
CA ARG A 235 12.21 1.30 -22.23
C ARG A 235 12.31 1.12 -23.76
N GLN A 236 11.21 0.78 -24.43
CA GLN A 236 11.19 0.54 -25.88
C GLN A 236 10.85 1.80 -26.67
N ASN A 237 10.06 2.72 -26.10
CA ASN A 237 9.67 3.96 -26.76
C ASN A 237 9.54 5.12 -25.76
N THR A 238 10.61 5.88 -25.57
CA THR A 238 10.68 6.99 -24.61
C THR A 238 9.72 8.14 -24.91
N ALA A 239 9.20 8.26 -26.13
CA ALA A 239 8.20 9.26 -26.49
C ALA A 239 6.80 8.93 -25.93
N GLN A 240 6.55 7.67 -25.56
CA GLN A 240 5.28 7.22 -25.00
C GLN A 240 5.39 6.84 -23.52
N ASN A 241 6.12 7.65 -22.74
CA ASN A 241 6.05 7.56 -21.30
C ASN A 241 4.63 7.93 -20.83
N LYS A 242 4.11 7.20 -19.84
CA LYS A 242 2.75 7.37 -19.33
C LYS A 242 2.79 7.75 -17.85
N ASN A 243 1.67 8.19 -17.29
CA ASN A 243 1.54 8.31 -15.85
C ASN A 243 1.46 6.91 -15.21
N PHE A 244 1.93 6.72 -13.98
CA PHE A 244 1.73 5.48 -13.21
C PHE A 244 0.26 5.06 -13.12
N ALA A 245 -0.66 6.01 -12.87
CA ALA A 245 -2.10 5.69 -12.81
C ALA A 245 -2.58 5.04 -14.12
N ASP A 246 -2.24 5.63 -15.26
CA ASP A 246 -2.65 5.11 -16.56
C ASP A 246 -1.92 3.81 -16.91
N ALA A 247 -0.65 3.67 -16.53
CA ALA A 247 0.13 2.46 -16.76
C ALA A 247 -0.39 1.26 -15.95
N ILE A 248 -0.82 1.49 -14.70
CA ILE A 248 -1.45 0.46 -13.86
C ILE A 248 -2.83 0.09 -14.42
N LEU A 249 -3.66 1.06 -14.81
CA LEU A 249 -4.97 0.79 -15.42
C LEU A 249 -4.87 0.06 -16.76
N LEU A 250 -3.86 0.36 -17.57
CA LEU A 250 -3.55 -0.38 -18.80
C LEU A 250 -2.84 -1.72 -18.55
N ARG A 251 -2.61 -2.08 -17.27
CA ARG A 251 -1.98 -3.33 -16.85
C ARG A 251 -0.61 -3.55 -17.49
N LEU A 252 0.19 -2.49 -17.60
CA LEU A 252 1.57 -2.53 -18.13
C LEU A 252 2.59 -3.12 -17.13
N PHE A 253 2.12 -3.94 -16.19
CA PHE A 253 2.91 -4.62 -15.17
C PHE A 253 2.74 -6.12 -15.30
N GLN A 254 3.72 -6.87 -14.81
CA GLN A 254 3.64 -8.30 -14.58
C GLN A 254 3.56 -8.57 -13.08
N GLY A 255 2.66 -9.46 -12.66
CA GLY A 255 2.55 -9.87 -11.27
C GLY A 255 1.93 -11.25 -11.14
N SER A 256 2.52 -12.10 -10.31
CA SER A 256 2.04 -13.46 -10.04
C SER A 256 0.99 -13.43 -8.93
N ILE A 257 -0.05 -14.26 -9.05
CA ILE A 257 -1.08 -14.36 -7.99
C ILE A 257 -0.49 -15.18 -6.84
N TYR A 258 -0.40 -14.60 -5.65
CA TYR A 258 0.10 -15.31 -4.47
C TYR A 258 -1.02 -15.74 -3.51
N LYS A 259 -2.21 -15.14 -3.64
CA LYS A 259 -3.39 -15.45 -2.83
C LYS A 259 -4.66 -15.21 -3.65
N ILE A 260 -5.65 -16.07 -3.44
CA ILE A 260 -7.02 -15.93 -3.97
C ILE A 260 -7.95 -15.90 -2.77
N GLN A 261 -9.13 -15.34 -2.96
CA GLN A 261 -10.17 -15.34 -1.94
C GLN A 261 -10.46 -16.77 -1.47
N ASN A 262 -10.21 -17.01 -0.18
CA ASN A 262 -10.47 -18.25 0.51
C ASN A 262 -11.03 -17.97 1.92
N PRO A 263 -11.73 -18.95 2.51
CA PRO A 263 -12.27 -18.81 3.88
C PRO A 263 -11.19 -18.69 4.96
N ASP A 264 -10.05 -19.35 4.74
CA ASP A 264 -8.99 -19.52 5.75
C ASP A 264 -7.89 -18.44 5.68
N ASP A 265 -8.01 -17.46 4.76
CA ASP A 265 -7.07 -16.37 4.56
C ASP A 265 -5.62 -16.77 4.15
N GLU A 266 -5.41 -18.05 3.86
CA GLU A 266 -4.10 -18.62 3.52
C GLU A 266 -3.58 -18.13 2.16
N THR A 267 -2.26 -18.01 2.02
CA THR A 267 -1.65 -17.84 0.70
C THR A 267 -1.63 -19.18 -0.05
N LEU A 268 -1.49 -19.14 -1.38
CA LEU A 268 -1.34 -20.35 -2.19
C LEU A 268 -0.15 -21.21 -1.70
N ASP A 269 0.92 -20.59 -1.24
CA ASP A 269 2.09 -21.30 -0.73
C ASP A 269 1.80 -21.98 0.63
N ASP A 270 1.00 -21.34 1.48
CA ASP A 270 0.64 -21.91 2.79
C ASP A 270 -0.30 -23.10 2.64
N THR A 271 -1.31 -23.00 1.77
CA THR A 271 -2.22 -24.12 1.49
C THR A 271 -1.45 -25.34 0.94
N TYR A 272 -0.47 -25.13 0.07
CA TYR A 272 0.33 -26.24 -0.48
C TYR A 272 1.29 -26.83 0.57
N ARG A 273 1.96 -25.98 1.36
CA ARG A 273 2.84 -26.44 2.45
C ARG A 273 2.07 -27.14 3.56
N GLY A 274 0.89 -26.67 3.91
CA GLY A 274 -0.01 -27.31 4.88
C GLY A 274 -0.44 -28.72 4.45
N ASN A 275 -0.50 -28.97 3.14
CA ASN A 275 -0.75 -30.28 2.55
C ASN A 275 0.52 -31.15 2.39
N GLY A 276 1.65 -30.73 2.97
CA GLY A 276 2.93 -31.45 2.89
C GLY A 276 3.59 -31.41 1.51
N ARG A 277 3.18 -30.49 0.63
CA ARG A 277 3.76 -30.36 -0.71
C ARG A 277 5.05 -29.54 -0.69
N PRO A 278 6.00 -29.82 -1.60
CA PRO A 278 7.23 -29.04 -1.71
C PRO A 278 7.00 -27.59 -2.15
N TYR A 279 7.91 -26.70 -1.77
CA TYR A 279 7.85 -25.26 -2.09
C TYR A 279 7.73 -24.95 -3.60
N TYR A 280 8.40 -25.71 -4.47
CA TYR A 280 8.34 -25.48 -5.90
C TYR A 280 6.93 -25.70 -6.48
N GLU A 281 6.11 -26.58 -5.88
CA GLU A 281 4.71 -26.73 -6.29
C GLU A 281 3.88 -25.51 -5.90
N GLY A 282 4.16 -24.89 -4.76
CA GLY A 282 3.54 -23.62 -4.38
C GLY A 282 3.84 -22.50 -5.36
N VAL A 283 5.06 -22.45 -5.92
CA VAL A 283 5.44 -21.52 -6.98
C VAL A 283 4.67 -21.82 -8.27
N TRP A 284 4.61 -23.07 -8.70
CA TRP A 284 3.84 -23.46 -9.89
C TRP A 284 2.34 -23.25 -9.74
N ALA A 285 1.81 -23.38 -8.52
CA ALA A 285 0.41 -23.14 -8.20
C ALA A 285 -0.01 -21.69 -8.49
N ARG A 286 0.90 -20.72 -8.37
CA ARG A 286 0.64 -19.31 -8.71
C ARG A 286 0.34 -19.12 -10.20
N GLU A 287 1.17 -19.73 -11.04
CA GLU A 287 0.99 -19.71 -12.50
C GLU A 287 -0.25 -20.52 -12.92
N TRP A 288 -0.42 -21.70 -12.32
CA TRP A 288 -1.57 -22.55 -12.59
C TRP A 288 -2.88 -21.87 -12.19
N THR A 289 -2.88 -21.15 -11.07
CA THR A 289 -4.02 -20.32 -10.65
C THR A 289 -4.39 -19.27 -11.69
N ASP A 290 -3.41 -18.55 -12.25
CA ASP A 290 -3.67 -17.53 -13.28
C ASP A 290 -4.26 -18.19 -14.54
N MET A 291 -3.76 -19.38 -14.93
CA MET A 291 -4.35 -20.17 -16.01
C MET A 291 -5.77 -20.64 -15.69
N MET A 292 -6.02 -21.18 -14.49
CA MET A 292 -7.34 -21.63 -14.06
C MET A 292 -8.34 -20.47 -14.04
N LEU A 293 -7.91 -19.28 -13.63
CA LEU A 293 -8.72 -18.08 -13.72
C LEU A 293 -9.01 -17.75 -15.17
N MET A 294 -8.02 -17.73 -16.06
CA MET A 294 -8.23 -17.50 -17.50
C MET A 294 -9.17 -18.53 -18.15
N GLU A 295 -9.06 -19.81 -17.78
CA GLU A 295 -9.99 -20.86 -18.24
C GLU A 295 -11.40 -20.63 -17.70
N LYS A 296 -11.54 -20.29 -16.42
CA LYS A 296 -12.84 -19.96 -15.83
C LYS A 296 -13.45 -18.72 -16.47
N GLU A 297 -12.62 -17.73 -16.76
CA GLU A 297 -12.99 -16.55 -17.54
C GLU A 297 -13.52 -16.99 -18.89
N HIS A 298 -12.78 -17.80 -19.65
CA HIS A 298 -13.21 -18.34 -20.95
C HIS A 298 -14.56 -19.05 -20.87
N ASN A 299 -14.73 -19.95 -19.90
CA ASN A 299 -15.95 -20.73 -19.73
C ASN A 299 -17.16 -19.85 -19.40
N LEU A 300 -16.99 -18.73 -18.69
CA LEU A 300 -18.07 -17.77 -18.43
C LEU A 300 -18.62 -17.12 -19.72
N TRP A 301 -17.92 -17.22 -20.85
CA TRP A 301 -18.38 -16.73 -22.15
C TRP A 301 -19.09 -17.78 -23.00
N GLU A 302 -18.99 -19.06 -22.66
CA GLU A 302 -19.61 -20.15 -23.43
C GLU A 302 -21.08 -20.38 -23.04
N PHE A 303 -21.48 -20.00 -21.83
CA PHE A 303 -22.85 -20.16 -21.30
C PHE A 303 -23.76 -18.95 -21.60
#